data_AF-A0A0M0WXW5-F1
#
_entry.id   AF-A0A0M0WXW5-F1
#
_cell.length_a   1.000
_cell.length_b   1.000
_cell.length_c   1.000
_cell.angle_alpha   90.00
_cell.angle_beta   90.00
_cell.angle_gamma   90.00
#
_symmetry.space_group_name_H-M   'P 1'
#
loop_
_entity.id
_entity.type
_entity.pdbx_description
1 polymer ?
#
loop_
_entity_poly.entity_id
_entity_poly.type
_entity_poly.pdbx_seq_one_letter_code
_entity_poly.pdbx_strand_id
1 'polypeptide(L)'
;MREVNSLKLGKYYDLLKLTNGARCGDIDLWSYSELESNQYVLSDIQDEKESWLSIGHILYDPLIINRFDGNVYRFITDEGTKMSCYGEFDSFLKNYVFGSGYCKVIPNSEEDDWILFLKERGIISD
;
A
#
# COMPACT_ATOMS: atom_id res chain seq x y z
N MET A 1 30.83 -12.65 -1.11
CA MET A 1 29.89 -12.93 -0.01
C MET A 1 28.59 -12.26 -0.42
N ARG A 2 27.60 -13.02 -0.90
CA ARG A 2 26.26 -12.44 -1.16
C ARG A 2 25.64 -12.28 0.22
N GLU A 3 25.33 -11.06 0.63
CA GLU A 3 24.46 -10.85 1.79
C GLU A 3 23.20 -11.68 1.58
N VAL A 4 22.80 -12.44 2.60
CA VAL A 4 21.48 -13.07 2.60
C VAL A 4 20.51 -11.90 2.69
N ASN A 5 19.95 -11.48 1.55
CA ASN A 5 18.93 -10.43 1.52
C ASN A 5 17.74 -10.90 2.35
N SER A 6 17.65 -10.42 3.60
CA SER A 6 16.51 -10.70 4.45
C SER A 6 15.29 -9.94 3.91
N LEU A 7 14.15 -10.63 3.85
CA LEU A 7 12.91 -10.01 3.39
C LEU A 7 12.46 -8.96 4.42
N LYS A 8 12.11 -7.76 3.96
CA LYS A 8 11.62 -6.64 4.77
C LYS A 8 10.10 -6.54 4.79
N LEU A 9 9.44 -7.68 5.01
CA LEU A 9 7.98 -7.80 5.05
C LEU A 9 7.40 -7.84 6.48
N GLY A 10 8.25 -7.81 7.51
CA GLY A 10 7.81 -8.00 8.90
C GLY A 10 6.67 -7.07 9.32
N LYS A 11 6.78 -5.78 8.97
CA LYS A 11 5.77 -4.76 9.31
C LYS A 11 4.41 -4.99 8.65
N TYR A 12 4.41 -5.40 7.39
CA TYR A 12 3.17 -5.77 6.69
C TYR A 12 2.51 -6.98 7.35
N TYR A 13 3.28 -8.03 7.67
CA TYR A 13 2.73 -9.20 8.35
C TYR A 13 2.29 -8.92 9.78
N ASP A 14 2.92 -7.97 10.48
CA ASP A 14 2.45 -7.55 11.80
C ASP A 14 1.10 -6.83 11.71
N LEU A 15 0.87 -6.00 10.68
CA LEU A 15 -0.47 -5.46 10.41
C LEU A 15 -1.48 -6.56 10.14
N LEU A 16 -1.15 -7.52 9.27
CA LEU A 16 -2.03 -8.66 8.97
C LEU A 16 -2.42 -9.48 10.20
N LYS A 17 -1.51 -9.68 11.15
CA LYS A 17 -1.82 -10.35 12.41
C LYS A 17 -2.80 -9.55 13.27
N LEU A 18 -2.74 -8.22 13.21
CA LEU A 18 -3.57 -7.33 14.01
C LEU A 18 -4.97 -7.15 13.43
N THR A 19 -5.07 -7.00 12.11
CA THR A 19 -6.33 -6.58 11.46
C THR A 19 -6.84 -7.56 10.41
N ASN A 20 -5.99 -8.47 9.92
CA ASN A 20 -6.28 -9.35 8.78
C ASN A 20 -6.79 -8.59 7.55
N GLY A 21 -6.01 -7.60 7.12
CA GLY A 21 -6.40 -6.66 6.06
C GLY A 21 -7.00 -5.38 6.65
N ALA A 22 -7.24 -4.39 5.80
CA ALA A 22 -7.84 -3.13 6.20
C ALA A 22 -8.53 -2.48 5.00
N ARG A 23 -9.61 -1.74 5.26
CA ARG A 23 -10.26 -0.88 4.27
C ARG A 23 -10.34 0.52 4.85
N CYS A 24 -9.58 1.43 4.27
CA CYS A 24 -9.34 2.77 4.77
C CYS A 24 -9.73 3.77 3.69
N GLY A 25 -11.03 3.97 3.50
CA GLY A 25 -11.58 4.67 2.35
C GLY A 25 -11.22 3.95 1.05
N ASP A 26 -10.61 4.65 0.12
CA ASP A 26 -10.16 4.13 -1.19
C ASP A 26 -8.76 3.47 -1.16
N ILE A 27 -8.24 3.18 0.04
CA ILE A 27 -7.03 2.37 0.22
C ILE A 27 -7.41 1.06 0.92
N ASP A 28 -7.30 -0.05 0.20
CA ASP A 28 -7.45 -1.39 0.79
C ASP A 28 -6.11 -2.09 0.92
N LEU A 29 -5.98 -2.85 2.00
CA LEU A 29 -4.88 -3.76 2.27
C LEU A 29 -5.45 -5.18 2.36
N TRP A 30 -4.88 -6.09 1.57
CA TRP A 30 -5.33 -7.48 1.46
C TRP A 30 -5.30 -8.19 2.79
N SER A 31 -6.35 -8.96 3.06
CA SER A 31 -6.37 -9.99 4.10
C SER A 31 -5.51 -11.20 3.73
N TYR A 32 -5.29 -12.12 4.67
CA TYR A 32 -4.62 -13.39 4.38
C TYR A 32 -5.32 -14.20 3.28
N SER A 33 -6.65 -14.16 3.21
CA SER A 33 -7.43 -14.87 2.18
C SER A 33 -7.34 -14.24 0.80
N GLU A 34 -7.07 -12.94 0.72
CA GLU A 34 -6.98 -12.20 -0.55
C GLU A 34 -5.55 -12.19 -1.11
N LEU A 35 -4.53 -12.44 -0.28
CA LEU A 35 -3.14 -12.32 -0.68
C LEU A 35 -2.79 -13.18 -1.90
N GLU A 36 -3.08 -14.48 -1.87
CA GLU A 36 -2.68 -15.41 -2.93
C GLU A 36 -3.38 -15.07 -4.26
N SER A 37 -4.70 -14.84 -4.20
CA SER A 37 -5.52 -14.61 -5.40
C SER A 37 -5.21 -13.29 -6.09
N ASN A 38 -4.61 -12.31 -5.42
CA ASN A 38 -4.34 -10.98 -5.98
C ASN A 38 -2.90 -10.78 -6.49
N GLN A 39 -2.03 -11.79 -6.44
CA GLN A 39 -0.66 -11.66 -6.98
C GLN A 39 -0.59 -11.60 -8.51
N TYR A 40 -1.69 -11.83 -9.23
CA TYR A 40 -1.72 -11.80 -10.69
C TYR A 40 -1.31 -10.44 -11.26
N VAL A 41 -1.57 -9.34 -10.56
CA VAL A 41 -1.23 -7.96 -10.97
C VAL A 41 0.27 -7.75 -11.21
N LEU A 42 1.12 -8.63 -10.67
CA LEU A 42 2.56 -8.59 -10.87
C LEU A 42 3.00 -9.22 -12.20
N SER A 43 2.10 -9.75 -13.03
CA SER A 43 2.43 -10.32 -14.35
C SER A 43 3.03 -9.29 -15.31
N ASP A 44 2.66 -8.03 -15.13
CA ASP A 44 2.99 -6.96 -16.06
C ASP A 44 4.31 -6.26 -15.69
N ILE A 45 4.92 -6.66 -14.57
CA ILE A 45 6.23 -6.20 -14.13
C ILE A 45 7.29 -7.11 -14.77
N GLN A 46 7.90 -6.62 -15.85
CA GLN A 46 8.81 -7.40 -16.71
C GLN A 46 10.13 -7.80 -16.03
N ASP A 47 10.61 -6.99 -15.08
CA ASP A 47 11.83 -7.23 -14.32
C ASP A 47 11.52 -7.33 -12.82
N GLU A 48 12.11 -8.32 -12.14
CA GLU A 48 12.08 -8.45 -10.68
C GLU A 48 10.74 -8.89 -10.04
N LYS A 49 9.85 -9.61 -10.72
CA LYS A 49 8.58 -10.12 -10.13
C LYS A 49 8.76 -10.76 -8.73
N GLU A 50 9.80 -11.56 -8.54
CA GLU A 50 10.13 -12.19 -7.25
C GLU A 50 10.47 -11.19 -6.14
N SER A 51 10.87 -9.97 -6.49
CA SER A 51 11.10 -8.87 -5.57
C SER A 51 9.80 -8.21 -5.10
N TRP A 52 8.63 -8.51 -5.66
CA TRP A 52 7.39 -7.80 -5.39
C TRP A 52 6.33 -8.67 -4.72
N LEU A 53 5.48 -8.05 -3.91
CA LEU A 53 4.28 -8.63 -3.34
C LEU A 53 3.13 -7.63 -3.50
N SER A 54 2.01 -8.04 -4.09
CA SER A 54 0.78 -7.24 -4.06
C SER A 54 0.17 -7.31 -2.66
N ILE A 55 -0.09 -6.14 -2.08
CA ILE A 55 -0.54 -6.00 -0.69
C ILE A 55 -1.86 -5.26 -0.55
N GLY A 56 -2.41 -4.74 -1.65
CA GLY A 56 -3.60 -3.90 -1.63
C GLY A 56 -3.86 -3.22 -2.97
N HIS A 57 -4.70 -2.19 -2.92
CA HIS A 57 -4.87 -1.23 -4.00
C HIS A 57 -5.13 0.18 -3.46
N ILE A 58 -4.92 1.16 -4.33
CA ILE A 58 -5.39 2.53 -4.14
C ILE A 58 -6.31 2.82 -5.32
N LEU A 59 -7.59 3.03 -5.06
CA LEU A 59 -8.63 3.05 -6.09
C LEU A 59 -8.58 1.73 -6.90
N TYR A 60 -8.17 1.81 -8.17
CA TYR A 60 -8.04 0.68 -9.08
C TYR A 60 -6.58 0.24 -9.28
N ASP A 61 -5.63 1.02 -8.77
CA ASP A 61 -4.20 0.78 -9.01
C ASP A 61 -3.63 -0.18 -7.95
N PRO A 62 -2.91 -1.24 -8.36
CA PRO A 62 -2.26 -2.14 -7.43
C PRO A 62 -1.29 -1.43 -6.49
N LEU A 63 -1.38 -1.78 -5.21
CA LEU A 63 -0.41 -1.41 -4.19
C LEU A 63 0.53 -2.60 -3.99
N ILE A 64 1.82 -2.38 -4.18
CA ILE A 64 2.85 -3.42 -4.13
C ILE A 64 3.97 -3.02 -3.18
N ILE A 65 4.59 -4.00 -2.54
CA ILE A 65 5.77 -3.80 -1.68
C ILE A 65 6.96 -4.54 -2.29
N ASN A 66 8.13 -3.89 -2.29
CA ASN A 66 9.37 -4.58 -2.61
C ASN A 66 9.81 -5.37 -1.38
N ARG A 67 10.01 -6.68 -1.56
CA ARG A 67 10.33 -7.62 -0.50
C ARG A 67 11.71 -7.40 0.10
N PHE A 68 12.63 -6.73 -0.59
CA PHE A 68 14.02 -6.58 -0.16
C PHE A 68 14.28 -5.22 0.49
N ASP A 69 13.65 -4.14 0.03
CA ASP A 69 13.80 -2.82 0.63
C ASP A 69 12.65 -2.42 1.59
N GLY A 70 11.48 -3.07 1.48
CA GLY A 70 10.30 -2.81 2.31
C GLY A 70 9.49 -1.56 1.91
N ASN A 71 9.82 -0.94 0.78
CA ASN A 71 9.13 0.22 0.26
C ASN A 71 7.85 -0.16 -0.47
N VAL A 72 6.83 0.68 -0.30
CA VAL A 72 5.51 0.56 -0.91
C VAL A 72 5.43 1.42 -2.16
N TYR A 73 4.82 0.88 -3.21
CA TYR A 73 4.65 1.53 -4.49
C TYR A 73 3.22 1.37 -4.98
N ARG A 74 2.67 2.42 -5.60
CA ARG A 74 1.50 2.33 -6.46
C ARG A 74 1.96 2.02 -7.89
N PHE A 75 1.41 0.95 -8.46
CA PHE A 75 1.66 0.53 -9.82
C PHE A 75 0.52 1.03 -10.72
N ILE A 76 0.80 1.99 -11.58
CA ILE A 76 -0.20 2.66 -12.43
C ILE A 76 -0.03 2.15 -13.85
N THR A 77 -1.05 1.49 -14.40
CA THR A 77 -1.02 0.89 -15.75
C THR A 77 -1.60 1.80 -16.82
N ASP A 78 -2.58 2.64 -16.46
CA ASP A 78 -3.45 3.33 -17.42
C ASP A 78 -2.77 4.51 -18.14
N GLU A 79 -1.71 5.09 -17.55
CA GLU A 79 -1.00 6.26 -18.09
C GLU A 79 0.41 5.95 -18.61
N GLY A 80 0.67 4.69 -18.98
CA GLY A 80 2.01 4.18 -19.26
C GLY A 80 2.68 3.77 -17.97
N THR A 81 3.00 2.48 -17.86
CA THR A 81 3.49 1.81 -16.65
C THR A 81 4.39 2.69 -15.79
N LYS A 82 3.89 3.11 -14.63
CA LYS A 82 4.58 3.99 -13.69
C LYS A 82 4.53 3.43 -12.28
N MET A 83 5.65 3.54 -11.57
CA MET A 83 5.73 3.20 -10.14
C MET A 83 5.93 4.48 -9.32
N SER A 84 4.99 4.75 -8.42
CA SER A 84 5.09 5.86 -7.46
C SER A 84 5.45 5.31 -6.09
N CYS A 85 6.64 5.66 -5.58
CA CYS A 85 7.11 5.20 -4.27
C CYS A 85 6.52 6.04 -3.13
N TYR A 86 6.00 5.39 -2.10
CA TYR A 86 5.50 6.00 -0.87
C TYR A 86 6.41 5.77 0.35
N GLY A 87 7.57 5.14 0.12
CA GLY A 87 8.55 4.82 1.15
C GLY A 87 8.21 3.56 1.94
N GLU A 88 8.89 3.36 3.07
CA GLU A 88 8.72 2.17 3.92
C GLU A 88 7.27 2.00 4.40
N PHE A 89 6.85 0.75 4.62
CA PHE A 89 5.48 0.41 5.00
C PHE A 89 4.90 1.24 6.17
N ASP A 90 5.63 1.40 7.27
CA ASP A 90 5.16 2.21 8.42
C ASP A 90 5.01 3.69 8.05
N SER A 91 5.89 4.21 7.19
CA SER A 91 5.79 5.58 6.67
C SER A 91 4.60 5.75 5.73
N PHE A 92 4.33 4.75 4.88
CA PHE A 92 3.15 4.71 4.03
C PHE A 92 1.87 4.77 4.87
N LEU A 93 1.76 3.89 5.88
CA LEU A 93 0.61 3.88 6.79
C LEU A 93 0.42 5.25 7.47
N LYS A 94 1.48 5.78 8.08
CA LYS A 94 1.41 7.04 8.83
C LYS A 94 1.04 8.24 7.95
N ASN A 95 1.60 8.31 6.74
CA ASN A 95 1.49 9.51 5.91
C ASN A 95 0.30 9.48 4.95
N TYR A 96 -0.05 8.30 4.43
CA TYR A 96 -1.04 8.16 3.35
C TYR A 96 -2.29 7.40 3.76
N VAL A 97 -2.22 6.45 4.71
CA VAL A 97 -3.41 5.75 5.20
C VAL A 97 -4.04 6.51 6.36
N PHE A 98 -3.26 6.89 7.37
CA PHE A 98 -3.72 7.59 8.56
C PHE A 98 -3.30 9.06 8.61
N GLY A 99 -2.87 9.61 7.47
CA GLY A 99 -2.27 10.94 7.38
C GLY A 99 -2.86 11.78 6.26
N SER A 100 -2.60 13.09 6.30
CA SER A 100 -3.09 14.05 5.29
C SER A 100 -2.54 13.83 3.88
N GLY A 101 -1.56 12.93 3.71
CA GLY A 101 -1.12 12.46 2.41
C GLY A 101 -2.19 11.66 1.66
N TYR A 102 -3.22 11.14 2.35
CA TYR A 102 -4.38 10.49 1.73
C TYR A 102 -5.01 11.39 0.65
N CYS A 103 -5.20 12.68 0.96
CA CYS A 103 -5.79 13.65 0.04
C CYS A 103 -4.96 13.95 -1.22
N LYS A 104 -3.69 13.53 -1.23
CA LYS A 104 -2.81 13.68 -2.40
C LYS A 104 -2.92 12.50 -3.37
N VAL A 105 -3.47 11.37 -2.91
CA VAL A 105 -3.54 10.14 -3.69
C VAL A 105 -4.97 9.72 -4.05
N ILE A 106 -5.96 10.24 -3.31
CA ILE A 106 -7.40 10.04 -3.55
C ILE A 106 -8.03 11.32 -4.11
N PRO A 107 -8.57 11.31 -5.34
CA PRO A 107 -9.30 12.43 -5.92
C PRO A 107 -10.58 12.75 -5.13
N ASN A 108 -10.90 14.05 -5.00
CA ASN A 108 -12.11 14.54 -4.32
C ASN A 108 -12.26 14.02 -2.86
N SER A 109 -11.13 13.77 -2.19
CA SER A 109 -11.08 13.20 -0.83
C SER A 109 -11.65 14.10 0.27
N GLU A 110 -11.99 15.36 -0.02
CA GLU A 110 -12.46 16.33 0.97
C GLU A 110 -13.78 15.90 1.62
N GLU A 111 -14.58 15.10 0.90
CA GLU A 111 -15.87 14.56 1.34
C GLU A 111 -15.80 13.06 1.66
N ASP A 112 -14.60 12.46 1.62
CA ASP A 112 -14.39 11.03 1.87
C ASP A 112 -14.56 10.70 3.38
N ASP A 113 -15.40 9.71 3.68
CA ASP A 113 -15.73 9.27 5.04
C ASP A 113 -14.49 8.93 5.88
N TRP A 114 -13.44 8.41 5.27
CA TRP A 114 -12.20 8.08 5.95
C TRP A 114 -11.44 9.34 6.38
N ILE A 115 -11.33 10.34 5.51
CA ILE A 115 -10.72 11.63 5.88
C ILE A 115 -11.51 12.33 6.97
N LEU A 116 -12.84 12.35 6.83
CA LEU A 116 -13.73 12.93 7.83
C LEU A 116 -13.57 12.22 9.18
N PHE A 117 -13.46 10.88 9.18
CA PHE A 117 -13.17 10.10 10.37
C PHE A 117 -11.81 10.45 10.99
N LEU A 118 -10.74 10.55 10.19
CA LEU A 118 -9.41 10.90 10.71
C LEU A 118 -9.39 12.30 11.34
N LYS A 119 -10.12 13.26 10.76
CA LYS A 119 -10.30 14.62 11.31
C LYS A 119 -11.12 14.61 12.59
N GLU A 120 -12.25 13.91 12.62
CA GLU A 120 -13.12 13.78 13.80
C GLU A 120 -12.34 13.19 15.00
N ARG A 121 -11.43 12.26 14.73
CA ARG A 121 -10.56 11.64 15.74
C ARG A 121 -9.33 12.47 16.11
N GLY A 122 -9.13 13.63 15.48
CA GLY A 122 -7.96 14.49 15.72
C GLY A 122 -6.63 13.85 15.33
N ILE A 123 -6.66 12.85 14.44
CA ILE A 123 -5.46 12.19 13.91
C ILE A 123 -4.77 13.10 12.91
N ILE A 124 -5.56 13.81 12.10
CA ILE A 124 -5.12 14.83 11.16
C ILE A 124 -5.84 16.14 11.45
N SER A 125 -5.21 17.26 11.11
CA SER A 125 -5.80 18.60 11.19
C SER A 125 -6.48 18.99 9.87
N ASP A 126 -7.32 20.02 9.93
CA ASP A 126 -7.85 20.71 8.74
C ASP A 126 -6.74 21.38 7.90
#